data_AF-A0A3M1PD34-F1
#
_entry.id   AF-A0A3M1PD34-F1
#
_cell.length_a   1.000
_cell.length_b   1.000
_cell.length_c   1.000
_cell.angle_alpha   90.00
_cell.angle_beta   90.00
_cell.angle_gamma   90.00
#
_symmetry.space_group_name_H-M   'P 1'
#
loop_
_entity.id
_entity.type
_entity.pdbx_description
1 polymer ?
#
loop_
_entity_poly.entity_id
_entity_poly.type
_entity_poly.pdbx_seq_one_letter_code
_entity_poly.pdbx_strand_id
1 'polypeptide(L)'
;MADNRTPQRPLRPGEIQLKAVRKEALAPAGDGELLELPVIEPPRVQNARGKRPDWLRVKLPYGETYRNLVNIIEEHNLHTVCQSARCPNMGECWTAGTATFMILGNVCTRSCGFCAVLTGRPAPDLDWDEPRRVAEAVRLMGVKHAVITSVNRDERDDGGAPIFAETIRLIHELGATVEVLTPDFRGNREACQMVFDARPEIFNHNVETVPRLYRRVRPQANYQRSLDVLRWAKEAGLKTKSGIMVGLGETDDEVLALMDDFVAIGLDVMTIGQYLQPTKMHLPVEEFVHPDKFRWYKEVGEAKGIGHVESGPLVRSSYHAERHV
;
A
#
# COMPACT_ATOMS: atom_id res chain seq x y z
N MET A 1 46.23 -25.98 -24.62
CA MET A 1 45.63 -26.87 -23.60
C MET A 1 44.14 -26.56 -23.57
N ALA A 2 43.32 -27.38 -24.22
CA ALA A 2 41.87 -27.21 -24.26
C ALA A 2 41.24 -28.18 -23.25
N ASP A 3 40.55 -27.66 -22.24
CA ASP A 3 39.80 -28.43 -21.24
C ASP A 3 38.49 -28.92 -21.87
N ASN A 4 38.43 -30.22 -22.11
CA ASN A 4 37.31 -30.91 -22.75
C ASN A 4 36.37 -31.42 -21.65
N ARG A 5 35.49 -30.57 -21.13
CA ARG A 5 34.39 -30.99 -20.24
C ARG A 5 33.08 -30.97 -21.01
N THR A 6 32.66 -32.16 -21.43
CA THR A 6 31.32 -32.41 -21.94
C THR A 6 30.28 -32.07 -20.86
N PRO A 7 29.22 -31.31 -21.16
CA PRO A 7 28.20 -31.00 -20.18
C PRO A 7 27.41 -32.28 -19.82
N GLN A 8 27.49 -32.71 -18.57
CA GLN A 8 26.69 -33.82 -18.07
C GLN A 8 25.22 -33.38 -17.96
N ARG A 9 24.36 -34.12 -18.66
CA ARG A 9 22.91 -33.95 -18.58
C ARG A 9 22.44 -34.26 -17.14
N PRO A 10 21.48 -33.49 -16.59
CA PRO A 10 20.88 -33.79 -15.29
C PRO A 10 20.17 -35.16 -15.31
N LEU A 11 20.40 -35.94 -14.26
CA LEU A 11 19.87 -37.31 -14.08
C LEU A 11 18.34 -37.28 -13.91
N ARG A 12 17.65 -38.28 -14.48
CA ARG A 12 16.18 -38.42 -14.41
C ARG A 12 15.75 -39.20 -13.16
N PRO A 13 14.51 -39.02 -12.67
CA PRO A 13 13.96 -39.85 -11.59
C PRO A 13 14.02 -41.35 -11.98
N GLY A 14 14.78 -42.14 -11.21
CA GLY A 14 15.08 -43.56 -11.49
C GLY A 14 16.57 -43.85 -11.75
N GLU A 15 17.36 -42.86 -12.17
CA GLU A 15 18.81 -42.97 -12.37
C GLU A 15 19.61 -42.64 -11.08
N ILE A 16 18.91 -42.20 -10.03
CA ILE A 16 19.46 -41.85 -8.73
C ILE A 16 19.37 -43.07 -7.80
N GLN A 17 20.49 -43.77 -7.58
CA GLN A 17 20.58 -44.75 -6.49
C GLN A 17 20.69 -44.01 -5.15
N LEU A 18 19.56 -43.88 -4.45
CA LEU A 18 19.53 -43.37 -3.08
C LEU A 18 20.20 -44.42 -2.17
N LYS A 19 21.34 -44.06 -1.56
CA LYS A 19 21.97 -44.89 -0.54
C LYS A 19 21.00 -45.03 0.64
N ALA A 20 20.76 -46.26 1.08
CA ALA A 20 19.96 -46.52 2.27
C ALA A 20 20.62 -45.86 3.48
N VAL A 21 19.94 -44.85 4.04
CA VAL A 21 20.36 -44.20 5.28
C VAL A 21 20.12 -45.21 6.40
N ARG A 22 21.16 -45.54 7.18
CA ARG A 22 20.98 -46.33 8.40
C ARG A 22 20.02 -45.56 9.29
N LYS A 23 18.88 -46.17 9.63
CA LYS A 23 18.00 -45.66 10.69
C LYS A 23 18.78 -45.72 11.99
N GLU A 24 19.33 -44.60 12.41
CA GLU A 24 19.73 -44.43 13.80
C GLU A 24 18.48 -44.59 14.66
N ALA A 25 18.59 -45.40 15.71
CA ALA A 25 17.52 -45.54 16.68
C ALA A 25 17.22 -44.15 17.25
N LEU A 26 15.98 -43.68 17.09
CA LEU A 26 15.51 -42.56 17.89
C LEU A 26 15.78 -42.92 19.36
N ALA A 27 16.35 -41.96 20.09
CA ALA A 27 16.69 -42.10 21.49
C ALA A 27 15.55 -42.76 22.28
N PRO A 28 15.85 -43.55 23.33
CA PRO A 28 14.82 -44.12 24.18
C PRO A 28 13.87 -43.00 24.63
N ALA A 29 12.58 -43.29 24.61
CA ALA A 29 11.54 -42.38 25.05
C ALA A 29 11.91 -41.83 26.43
N GLY A 30 12.40 -40.59 26.45
CA GLY A 30 12.56 -39.83 27.66
C GLY A 30 11.21 -39.80 28.37
N ASP A 31 11.27 -40.04 29.67
CA ASP A 31 10.32 -39.52 30.65
C ASP A 31 9.64 -38.27 30.11
N GLY A 32 8.32 -38.38 29.86
CA GLY A 32 7.51 -37.47 29.06
C GLY A 32 7.40 -36.02 29.57
N GLU A 33 8.53 -35.32 29.69
CA GLU A 33 8.59 -33.88 29.70
C GLU A 33 8.73 -33.40 28.25
N LEU A 34 7.60 -32.98 27.70
CA LEU A 34 7.57 -32.12 26.53
C LEU A 34 8.51 -30.93 26.81
N LEU A 35 9.61 -30.84 26.07
CA LEU A 35 10.41 -29.62 26.00
C LEU A 35 9.50 -28.52 25.45
N GLU A 36 8.94 -27.71 26.35
CA GLU A 36 8.28 -26.46 26.00
C GLU A 36 9.33 -25.56 25.35
N LEU A 37 9.25 -25.43 24.02
CA LEU A 37 9.95 -24.36 23.33
C LEU A 37 9.49 -23.04 23.96
N PRO A 38 10.40 -22.13 24.33
CA PRO A 38 9.99 -20.84 24.86
C PRO A 38 9.11 -20.17 23.81
N VAL A 39 7.82 -20.05 24.12
CA VAL A 39 6.94 -19.17 23.40
C VAL A 39 7.52 -17.79 23.61
N ILE A 40 8.16 -17.23 22.59
CA ILE A 40 8.46 -15.81 22.56
C ILE A 40 7.08 -15.16 22.68
N GLU A 41 6.76 -14.67 23.88
CA GLU A 41 5.54 -13.91 24.07
C GLU A 41 5.56 -12.82 22.99
N PRO A 42 4.52 -12.73 22.14
CA PRO A 42 4.41 -11.57 21.25
C PRO A 42 4.59 -10.36 22.15
N PRO A 43 5.43 -9.37 21.76
CA PRO A 43 5.73 -8.25 22.64
C PRO A 43 4.42 -7.76 23.21
N ARG A 44 4.28 -7.80 24.54
CA ARG A 44 3.13 -7.28 25.26
C ARG A 44 3.18 -5.76 25.12
N VAL A 45 2.96 -5.27 23.90
CA VAL A 45 2.62 -3.89 23.66
C VAL A 45 1.19 -3.79 24.15
N GLN A 46 1.06 -3.51 25.45
CA GLN A 46 -0.19 -3.05 25.99
C GLN A 46 -0.57 -1.85 25.14
N ASN A 47 -1.62 -1.98 24.31
CA ASN A 47 -2.29 -0.81 23.78
C ASN A 47 -2.45 0.14 24.97
N ALA A 48 -1.78 1.29 24.98
CA ALA A 48 -2.13 2.34 25.92
C ALA A 48 -3.61 2.60 25.64
N ARG A 49 -4.49 2.07 26.50
CA ARG A 49 -5.94 2.06 26.30
C ARG A 49 -6.46 3.48 26.50
N GLY A 50 -6.09 4.39 25.60
CA GLY A 50 -6.75 5.67 25.44
C GLY A 50 -8.10 5.43 24.77
N LYS A 51 -9.16 6.02 25.31
CA LYS A 51 -10.38 6.20 24.52
C LYS A 51 -10.02 6.95 23.24
N ARG A 52 -10.54 6.52 22.09
CA ARG A 52 -10.44 7.26 20.83
C ARG A 52 -10.84 8.73 21.11
N PRO A 53 -9.93 9.69 20.89
CA PRO A 53 -10.21 11.09 21.18
C PRO A 53 -11.37 11.66 20.37
N ASP A 54 -11.96 12.72 20.89
CA ASP A 54 -13.16 13.33 20.30
C ASP A 54 -12.91 13.94 18.91
N TRP A 55 -11.69 14.47 18.67
CA TRP A 55 -11.29 15.00 17.35
C TRP A 55 -11.14 13.95 16.26
N LEU A 56 -11.16 12.65 16.61
CA LEU A 56 -11.20 11.56 15.64
C LEU A 56 -12.62 11.07 15.36
N ARG A 57 -13.65 11.62 15.99
CA ARG A 57 -15.04 11.21 15.74
C ARG A 57 -15.52 11.85 14.44
N VAL A 58 -16.05 11.00 13.57
CA VAL A 58 -16.66 11.42 12.30
C VAL A 58 -18.10 10.91 12.23
N LYS A 59 -18.92 11.60 11.44
CA LYS A 59 -20.22 11.07 11.04
C LYS A 59 -19.99 10.08 9.91
N LEU A 60 -20.54 8.87 10.04
CA LEU A 60 -20.51 7.91 8.95
C LEU A 60 -21.35 8.45 7.77
N PRO A 61 -20.90 8.23 6.53
CA PRO A 61 -21.67 8.60 5.36
C PRO A 61 -23.00 7.82 5.36
N TYR A 62 -24.11 8.51 5.14
CA TYR A 62 -25.43 7.93 4.97
C TYR A 62 -26.19 8.70 3.89
N GLY A 63 -27.08 8.02 3.17
CA GLY A 63 -27.92 8.66 2.14
C GLY A 63 -28.13 7.81 0.88
N GLU A 64 -28.92 8.35 -0.04
CA GLU A 64 -29.21 7.73 -1.34
C GLU A 64 -27.98 7.76 -2.25
N THR A 65 -27.22 8.86 -2.25
CA THR A 65 -25.97 8.99 -3.00
C THR A 65 -24.93 7.94 -2.62
N TYR A 66 -24.80 7.64 -1.32
CA TYR A 66 -23.93 6.57 -0.83
C TYR A 66 -24.40 5.18 -1.28
N ARG A 67 -25.72 4.93 -1.26
CA ARG A 67 -26.29 3.65 -1.73
C ARG A 67 -26.07 3.45 -3.23
N ASN A 68 -26.28 4.49 -4.03
CA ASN A 68 -26.03 4.43 -5.47
C ASN A 68 -24.56 4.13 -5.78
N LEU A 69 -23.63 4.72 -5.03
CA LEU A 69 -22.20 4.41 -5.15
C LEU A 69 -21.92 2.93 -4.87
N VAL A 70 -22.40 2.42 -3.74
CA VAL A 70 -22.19 1.01 -3.36
C VAL A 70 -22.76 0.09 -4.43
N ASN A 71 -23.95 0.39 -4.95
CA ASN A 71 -24.58 -0.38 -6.02
C ASN A 71 -23.75 -0.38 -7.31
N ILE A 72 -23.23 0.79 -7.76
CA ILE A 72 -22.39 0.85 -8.97
C ILE A 72 -21.14 -0.02 -8.81
N ILE A 73 -20.47 0.06 -7.66
CA ILE A 73 -19.27 -0.74 -7.37
C ILE A 73 -19.59 -2.24 -7.37
N GLU A 74 -20.70 -2.64 -6.76
CA GLU A 74 -21.14 -4.04 -6.72
C GLU A 74 -21.56 -4.56 -8.10
N GLU A 75 -22.36 -3.80 -8.85
CA GLU A 75 -22.84 -4.15 -10.20
C GLU A 75 -21.69 -4.32 -11.20
N HIS A 76 -20.61 -3.55 -11.04
CA HIS A 76 -19.43 -3.63 -11.91
C HIS A 76 -18.35 -4.59 -11.38
N ASN A 77 -18.64 -5.32 -10.29
CA ASN A 77 -17.70 -6.23 -9.62
C ASN A 77 -16.33 -5.56 -9.38
N LEU A 78 -16.36 -4.36 -8.79
CA LEU A 78 -15.19 -3.56 -8.47
C LEU A 78 -14.94 -3.55 -6.96
N HIS A 79 -13.74 -3.13 -6.58
CA HIS A 79 -13.40 -2.90 -5.18
C HIS A 79 -12.97 -1.45 -4.96
N THR A 80 -13.21 -0.96 -3.74
CA THR A 80 -12.69 0.35 -3.31
C THR A 80 -11.97 0.18 -1.98
N VAL A 81 -10.80 0.83 -1.86
CA VAL A 81 -10.09 0.91 -0.56
C VAL A 81 -10.98 1.59 0.49
N CYS A 82 -11.84 2.50 0.04
CA CYS A 82 -12.84 3.19 0.85
C CYS A 82 -13.75 2.23 1.63
N GLN A 83 -14.30 1.22 0.97
CA GLN A 83 -15.13 0.19 1.62
C GLN A 83 -14.28 -0.75 2.49
N SER A 84 -13.17 -1.24 1.96
CA SER A 84 -12.30 -2.19 2.69
C SER A 84 -11.74 -1.59 3.98
N ALA A 85 -11.37 -0.31 3.97
CA ALA A 85 -10.81 0.40 5.12
C ALA A 85 -11.87 1.12 5.98
N ARG A 86 -13.17 1.03 5.65
CA ARG A 86 -14.27 1.76 6.30
C ARG A 86 -13.94 3.26 6.44
N CYS A 87 -13.55 3.86 5.31
CA CYS A 87 -12.97 5.20 5.29
C CYS A 87 -13.96 6.25 5.83
N PRO A 88 -13.55 7.09 6.79
CA PRO A 88 -14.41 8.13 7.34
C PRO A 88 -14.77 9.23 6.33
N ASN A 89 -13.98 9.37 5.26
CA ASN A 89 -14.04 10.52 4.34
C ASN A 89 -14.87 10.25 3.08
N MET A 90 -15.49 9.07 2.94
CA MET A 90 -16.13 8.66 1.68
C MET A 90 -17.17 9.65 1.18
N GLY A 91 -18.02 10.17 2.06
CA GLY A 91 -19.07 11.12 1.67
C GLY A 91 -18.48 12.42 1.12
N GLU A 92 -17.43 12.93 1.75
CA GLU A 92 -16.78 14.19 1.36
C GLU A 92 -16.03 14.05 0.04
N CYS A 93 -15.17 13.03 -0.09
CA CYS A 93 -14.44 12.75 -1.34
C CYS A 93 -15.41 12.61 -2.53
N TRP A 94 -16.53 11.92 -2.30
CA TRP A 94 -17.51 11.70 -3.34
C TRP A 94 -18.20 12.99 -3.79
N THR A 95 -18.65 13.83 -2.85
CA THR A 95 -19.24 15.13 -3.18
C THR A 95 -18.26 16.06 -3.91
N ALA A 96 -16.95 15.90 -3.69
CA ALA A 96 -15.92 16.61 -4.43
C ALA A 96 -15.70 16.09 -5.86
N GLY A 97 -16.35 14.99 -6.27
CA GLY A 97 -16.18 14.38 -7.59
C GLY A 97 -14.95 13.47 -7.68
N THR A 98 -14.54 12.89 -6.55
CA THR A 98 -13.35 12.03 -6.42
C THR A 98 -13.73 10.66 -5.87
N ALA A 99 -13.18 9.60 -6.47
CA ALA A 99 -13.33 8.24 -5.99
C ALA A 99 -12.01 7.49 -6.06
N THR A 100 -11.81 6.55 -5.13
CA THR A 100 -10.64 5.68 -5.10
C THR A 100 -11.03 4.23 -5.42
N PHE A 101 -10.54 3.72 -6.55
CA PHE A 101 -10.75 2.36 -7.01
C PHE A 101 -9.56 1.49 -6.65
N MET A 102 -9.83 0.27 -6.18
CA MET A 102 -8.82 -0.74 -5.90
C MET A 102 -8.91 -1.83 -6.96
N ILE A 103 -7.95 -1.83 -7.88
CA ILE A 103 -7.82 -2.82 -8.95
C ILE A 103 -7.00 -4.04 -8.49
N LEU A 104 -6.95 -5.07 -9.32
CA LEU A 104 -6.25 -6.34 -9.10
C LEU A 104 -6.87 -7.22 -8.01
N GLY A 105 -8.14 -6.98 -7.67
CA GLY A 105 -8.90 -7.70 -6.66
C GLY A 105 -8.78 -7.12 -5.24
N ASN A 106 -9.13 -7.94 -4.25
CA ASN A 106 -9.18 -7.56 -2.82
C ASN A 106 -8.34 -8.46 -1.91
N VAL A 107 -7.50 -9.33 -2.49
CA VAL A 107 -6.56 -10.22 -1.78
C VAL A 107 -5.14 -9.82 -2.17
N CYS A 108 -4.32 -9.51 -1.19
CA CYS A 108 -2.95 -9.01 -1.34
C CYS A 108 -1.93 -10.11 -1.01
N THR A 109 -0.84 -10.18 -1.77
CA THR A 109 0.29 -11.08 -1.46
C THR A 109 1.10 -10.66 -0.23
N ARG A 110 0.87 -9.45 0.29
CA ARG A 110 1.60 -8.88 1.44
C ARG A 110 0.71 -8.78 2.68
N SER A 111 1.38 -8.68 3.83
CA SER A 111 0.75 -8.66 5.16
C SER A 111 1.25 -7.47 5.96
N CYS A 112 1.09 -6.26 5.42
CA CYS A 112 1.39 -5.01 6.13
C CYS A 112 0.58 -4.94 7.42
N GLY A 113 1.24 -4.72 8.56
CA GLY A 113 0.61 -4.81 9.88
C GLY A 113 -0.46 -3.76 10.17
N PHE A 114 -0.60 -2.76 9.31
CA PHE A 114 -1.61 -1.70 9.40
C PHE A 114 -2.80 -1.88 8.45
N CYS A 115 -2.69 -2.74 7.43
CA CYS A 115 -3.59 -2.74 6.28
C CYS A 115 -4.77 -3.70 6.48
N ALA A 116 -5.98 -3.22 6.20
CA ALA A 116 -7.22 -4.01 6.37
C ALA A 116 -7.55 -4.93 5.17
N VAL A 117 -6.77 -4.86 4.09
CA VAL A 117 -6.95 -5.73 2.91
C VAL A 117 -6.59 -7.17 3.27
N LEU A 118 -7.35 -8.14 2.76
CA LEU A 118 -7.12 -9.55 3.02
C LEU A 118 -5.75 -9.98 2.49
N THR A 119 -4.96 -10.67 3.31
CA THR A 119 -3.75 -11.34 2.84
C THR A 119 -4.08 -12.73 2.34
N GLY A 120 -3.53 -13.10 1.18
CA GLY A 120 -3.69 -14.44 0.63
C GLY A 120 -3.03 -14.58 -0.73
N ARG A 121 -3.35 -15.68 -1.42
CA ARG A 121 -2.96 -15.89 -2.81
C ARG A 121 -4.09 -15.36 -3.71
N PRO A 122 -3.84 -14.33 -4.56
CA PRO A 122 -4.83 -13.86 -5.52
C PRO A 122 -5.20 -14.95 -6.54
N ALA A 123 -6.28 -14.73 -7.28
CA ALA A 123 -6.61 -15.55 -8.44
C ALA A 123 -5.43 -15.55 -9.44
N PRO A 124 -5.11 -16.70 -10.07
CA PRO A 124 -3.93 -16.82 -10.92
C PRO A 124 -4.04 -15.94 -12.18
N ASP A 125 -5.23 -15.83 -12.74
CA ASP A 125 -5.48 -15.03 -13.92
C ASP A 125 -5.76 -13.57 -13.56
N LEU A 126 -5.34 -12.69 -14.46
CA LEU A 126 -5.61 -11.27 -14.39
C LEU A 126 -6.94 -10.99 -15.08
N ASP A 127 -7.78 -10.18 -14.44
CA ASP A 127 -8.99 -9.69 -15.10
C ASP A 127 -8.62 -8.52 -16.02
N TRP A 128 -8.38 -8.84 -17.29
CA TRP A 128 -7.99 -7.85 -18.30
C TRP A 128 -9.13 -6.89 -18.69
N ASP A 129 -10.38 -7.18 -18.31
CA ASP A 129 -11.53 -6.29 -18.55
C ASP A 129 -11.78 -5.33 -17.37
N GLU A 130 -11.09 -5.50 -16.23
CA GLU A 130 -11.18 -4.63 -15.06
C GLU A 130 -10.96 -3.14 -15.40
N PRO A 131 -9.96 -2.74 -16.21
CA PRO A 131 -9.79 -1.33 -16.64
C PRO A 131 -11.04 -0.72 -17.27
N ARG A 132 -11.72 -1.47 -18.16
CA ARG A 132 -12.95 -1.00 -18.83
C ARG A 132 -14.07 -0.80 -17.83
N ARG A 133 -14.22 -1.70 -16.86
CA ARG A 133 -15.24 -1.57 -15.81
C ARG A 133 -14.97 -0.40 -14.87
N VAL A 134 -13.70 -0.13 -14.55
CA VAL A 134 -13.32 1.06 -13.78
C VAL A 134 -13.65 2.34 -14.55
N ALA A 135 -13.31 2.43 -15.83
CA ALA A 135 -13.65 3.58 -16.66
C ALA A 135 -15.17 3.79 -16.76
N GLU A 136 -15.94 2.73 -16.94
CA GLU A 136 -17.40 2.81 -16.94
C GLU A 136 -17.95 3.30 -15.60
N ALA A 137 -17.42 2.80 -14.48
CA ALA A 137 -17.79 3.30 -13.17
C ALA A 137 -17.46 4.80 -13.01
N VAL A 138 -16.26 5.23 -13.39
CA VAL A 138 -15.84 6.66 -13.40
C VAL A 138 -16.84 7.51 -14.19
N ARG A 139 -17.26 7.06 -15.36
CA ARG A 139 -18.24 7.73 -16.23
C ARG A 139 -19.62 7.81 -15.59
N LEU A 140 -20.16 6.68 -15.12
CA LEU A 140 -21.49 6.60 -14.48
C LEU A 140 -21.57 7.46 -13.22
N MET A 141 -20.46 7.53 -12.51
CA MET A 141 -20.32 8.27 -11.26
C MET A 141 -20.07 9.77 -11.51
N GLY A 142 -19.63 10.17 -12.71
CA GLY A 142 -19.29 11.57 -13.00
C GLY A 142 -18.05 12.07 -12.28
N VAL A 143 -17.08 11.16 -12.05
CA VAL A 143 -15.80 11.46 -11.39
C VAL A 143 -14.95 12.37 -12.27
N LYS A 144 -14.41 13.43 -11.68
CA LYS A 144 -13.48 14.36 -12.36
C LYS A 144 -12.02 14.02 -12.10
N HIS A 145 -11.74 13.44 -10.94
CA HIS A 145 -10.42 12.99 -10.54
C HIS A 145 -10.51 11.59 -9.93
N ALA A 146 -9.96 10.59 -10.61
CA ALA A 146 -9.96 9.21 -10.18
C ALA A 146 -8.64 8.86 -9.49
N VAL A 147 -8.71 8.23 -8.31
CA VAL A 147 -7.53 7.66 -7.66
C VAL A 147 -7.53 6.15 -7.87
N ILE A 148 -6.47 5.60 -8.47
CA ILE A 148 -6.34 4.17 -8.75
C ILE A 148 -5.26 3.58 -7.86
N THR A 149 -5.65 2.64 -7.00
CA THR A 149 -4.73 1.86 -6.16
C THR A 149 -4.87 0.38 -6.47
N SER A 150 -3.97 -0.46 -5.98
CA SER A 150 -4.12 -1.90 -6.09
C SER A 150 -3.70 -2.64 -4.83
N VAL A 151 -4.06 -3.92 -4.77
CA VAL A 151 -3.33 -4.90 -3.95
C VAL A 151 -1.97 -5.23 -4.59
N ASN A 152 -1.06 -5.81 -3.81
CA ASN A 152 0.19 -6.33 -4.36
C ASN A 152 -0.05 -7.68 -5.06
N ARG A 153 0.56 -7.83 -6.23
CA ARG A 153 0.59 -9.04 -7.06
C ARG A 153 2.03 -9.57 -7.22
N ASP A 154 2.68 -9.87 -6.10
CA ASP A 154 4.12 -10.26 -6.10
C ASP A 154 4.37 -11.61 -6.79
N GLU A 155 3.34 -12.41 -7.05
CA GLU A 155 3.44 -13.64 -7.83
C GLU A 155 3.60 -13.40 -9.34
N ARG A 156 3.46 -12.16 -9.81
CA ARG A 156 3.71 -11.74 -11.19
C ARG A 156 4.99 -10.92 -11.29
N ASP A 157 5.68 -11.04 -12.42
CA ASP A 157 6.90 -10.27 -12.68
C ASP A 157 6.62 -8.78 -12.94
N ASP A 158 5.49 -8.49 -13.58
CA ASP A 158 5.02 -7.12 -13.86
C ASP A 158 4.27 -6.47 -12.68
N GLY A 159 3.99 -7.23 -11.61
CA GLY A 159 3.24 -6.77 -10.44
C GLY A 159 1.83 -6.20 -10.75
N GLY A 160 1.29 -6.45 -11.94
CA GLY A 160 0.01 -5.88 -12.40
C GLY A 160 0.09 -4.49 -13.06
N ALA A 161 1.29 -3.98 -13.36
CA ALA A 161 1.48 -2.69 -14.04
C ALA A 161 0.66 -2.50 -15.34
N PRO A 162 0.44 -3.53 -16.20
CA PRO A 162 -0.38 -3.37 -17.40
C PRO A 162 -1.83 -2.90 -17.12
N ILE A 163 -2.43 -3.34 -16.01
CA ILE A 163 -3.80 -2.95 -15.64
C ILE A 163 -3.83 -1.51 -15.16
N PHE A 164 -2.80 -1.05 -14.43
CA PHE A 164 -2.67 0.38 -14.10
C PHE A 164 -2.61 1.22 -15.38
N ALA A 165 -1.71 0.87 -16.31
CA ALA A 165 -1.51 1.64 -17.53
C ALA A 165 -2.78 1.73 -18.38
N GLU A 166 -3.47 0.60 -18.58
CA GLU A 166 -4.72 0.57 -19.35
C GLU A 166 -5.87 1.31 -18.64
N THR A 167 -5.93 1.23 -17.31
CA THR A 167 -6.93 1.97 -16.52
C THR A 167 -6.73 3.47 -16.65
N ILE A 168 -5.50 3.96 -16.56
CA ILE A 168 -5.17 5.38 -16.76
C ILE A 168 -5.61 5.82 -18.16
N ARG A 169 -5.21 5.07 -19.19
CA ARG A 169 -5.52 5.35 -20.59
C ARG A 169 -7.02 5.50 -20.83
N LEU A 170 -7.82 4.54 -20.34
CA LEU A 170 -9.27 4.55 -20.52
C LEU A 170 -9.96 5.68 -19.73
N ILE A 171 -9.44 6.07 -18.56
CA ILE A 171 -9.99 7.19 -17.80
C ILE A 171 -9.66 8.53 -18.49
N HIS A 172 -8.47 8.68 -19.06
CA HIS A 172 -8.10 9.87 -19.83
C HIS A 172 -9.00 10.07 -21.06
N GLU A 173 -9.45 8.99 -21.72
CA GLU A 173 -10.43 9.07 -22.82
C GLU A 173 -11.78 9.70 -22.38
N LEU A 174 -12.12 9.63 -21.10
CA LEU A 174 -13.31 10.26 -20.52
C LEU A 174 -13.09 11.75 -20.18
N GLY A 175 -11.87 12.26 -20.28
CA GLY A 175 -11.49 13.62 -19.90
C GLY A 175 -11.34 13.83 -18.38
N ALA A 176 -11.24 12.76 -17.60
CA ALA A 176 -10.95 12.82 -16.16
C ALA A 176 -9.45 12.70 -15.89
N THR A 177 -9.01 13.26 -14.77
CA THR A 177 -7.61 13.18 -14.31
C THR A 177 -7.41 11.96 -13.40
N VAL A 178 -6.17 11.47 -13.30
CA VAL A 178 -5.80 10.24 -12.61
C VAL A 178 -4.64 10.47 -11.64
N GLU A 179 -4.86 10.13 -10.37
CA GLU A 179 -3.78 9.83 -9.42
C GLU A 179 -3.63 8.31 -9.32
N VAL A 180 -2.41 7.78 -9.37
CA VAL A 180 -2.14 6.38 -9.04
C VAL A 180 -1.50 6.26 -7.67
N LEU A 181 -1.94 5.32 -6.85
CA LEU A 181 -1.28 4.88 -5.62
C LEU A 181 -0.74 3.46 -5.84
N THR A 182 0.53 3.34 -6.19
CA THR A 182 1.09 2.05 -6.65
C THR A 182 1.75 1.25 -5.53
N PRO A 183 1.83 -0.09 -5.68
CA PRO A 183 2.83 -0.87 -4.95
C PRO A 183 4.26 -0.47 -5.35
N ASP A 184 5.26 -1.06 -4.69
CA ASP A 184 6.68 -0.83 -5.00
C ASP A 184 7.17 -1.67 -6.21
N PHE A 185 6.29 -2.49 -6.81
CA PHE A 185 6.59 -3.48 -7.86
C PHE A 185 7.83 -4.34 -7.59
N ARG A 186 8.18 -4.59 -6.32
CA ARG A 186 9.43 -5.24 -5.88
C ARG A 186 10.70 -4.56 -6.40
N GLY A 187 10.61 -3.29 -6.84
CA GLY A 187 11.71 -2.53 -7.43
C GLY A 187 11.90 -2.82 -8.92
N ASN A 188 10.93 -3.44 -9.59
CA ASN A 188 10.98 -3.65 -11.04
C ASN A 188 10.81 -2.30 -11.77
N ARG A 189 11.90 -1.79 -12.35
CA ARG A 189 11.91 -0.51 -13.07
C ARG A 189 11.04 -0.55 -14.33
N GLU A 190 10.96 -1.67 -15.04
CA GLU A 190 10.13 -1.80 -16.24
C GLU A 190 8.64 -1.72 -15.90
N ALA A 191 8.22 -2.38 -14.81
CA ALA A 191 6.85 -2.28 -14.31
C ALA A 191 6.50 -0.85 -13.89
N CYS A 192 7.41 -0.15 -13.21
CA CYS A 192 7.24 1.26 -12.88
C CYS A 192 7.13 2.12 -14.15
N GLN A 193 8.02 1.91 -15.12
CA GLN A 193 8.07 2.67 -16.36
C GLN A 193 6.77 2.54 -17.16
N MET A 194 6.17 1.35 -17.20
CA MET A 194 4.87 1.15 -17.85
C MET A 194 3.76 2.03 -17.28
N VAL A 195 3.75 2.24 -15.95
CA VAL A 195 2.80 3.15 -15.30
C VAL A 195 3.17 4.61 -15.57
N PHE A 196 4.47 4.94 -15.62
CA PHE A 196 4.93 6.30 -15.91
C PHE A 196 4.58 6.73 -17.34
N ASP A 197 4.73 5.83 -18.31
CA ASP A 197 4.45 6.06 -19.72
C ASP A 197 2.95 6.28 -19.98
N ALA A 198 2.08 5.79 -19.09
CA ALA A 198 0.65 6.09 -19.10
C ALA A 198 0.31 7.50 -18.59
N ARG A 199 1.30 8.27 -18.10
CA ARG A 199 1.21 9.69 -17.75
C ARG A 199 0.08 10.06 -16.77
N PRO A 200 -0.04 9.41 -15.59
CA PRO A 200 -0.98 9.87 -14.57
C PRO A 200 -0.60 11.30 -14.12
N GLU A 201 -1.59 12.13 -13.79
CA GLU A 201 -1.37 13.49 -13.30
C GLU A 201 -0.56 13.48 -11.99
N ILE A 202 -0.79 12.48 -11.13
CA ILE A 202 -0.05 12.29 -9.88
C ILE A 202 0.37 10.82 -9.76
N PHE A 203 1.67 10.61 -9.55
CA PHE A 203 2.23 9.32 -9.17
C PHE A 203 2.45 9.28 -7.65
N ASN A 204 1.66 8.50 -6.95
CA ASN A 204 1.70 8.32 -5.51
C ASN A 204 2.30 6.96 -5.14
N HIS A 205 3.29 6.95 -4.27
CA HIS A 205 3.78 5.74 -3.61
C HIS A 205 4.07 6.04 -2.15
N ASN A 206 3.25 5.51 -1.24
CA ASN A 206 3.43 5.74 0.18
C ASN A 206 4.65 4.99 0.73
N VAL A 207 5.44 5.68 1.54
CA VAL A 207 6.46 5.10 2.42
C VAL A 207 5.84 4.57 3.72
N GLU A 208 4.71 5.15 4.15
CA GLU A 208 3.87 4.77 5.29
C GLU A 208 4.47 5.05 6.68
N THR A 209 5.78 4.83 6.89
CA THR A 209 6.41 5.03 8.20
C THR A 209 7.92 5.24 8.09
N VAL A 210 8.55 5.58 9.21
CA VAL A 210 9.99 5.85 9.34
C VAL A 210 10.84 4.56 9.20
N PRO A 211 12.12 4.66 8.79
CA PRO A 211 12.99 3.50 8.52
C PRO A 211 13.05 2.47 9.65
N ARG A 212 13.13 2.91 10.91
CA ARG A 212 13.21 2.02 12.08
C ARG A 212 11.99 1.10 12.21
N LEU A 213 10.80 1.61 11.87
CA LEU A 213 9.54 0.87 11.98
C LEU A 213 9.22 0.02 10.75
N TYR A 214 9.96 0.20 9.66
CA TYR A 214 9.59 -0.34 8.35
C TYR A 214 9.40 -1.86 8.36
N ARG A 215 10.31 -2.62 8.99
CA ARG A 215 10.20 -4.08 9.08
C ARG A 215 9.00 -4.56 9.91
N ARG A 216 8.60 -3.79 10.92
CA ARG A 216 7.43 -4.07 11.77
C ARG A 216 6.13 -3.74 11.03
N VAL A 217 6.10 -2.62 10.31
CA VAL A 217 4.89 -2.08 9.67
C VAL A 217 4.66 -2.69 8.28
N ARG A 218 5.72 -2.91 7.51
CA ARG A 218 5.70 -3.40 6.12
C ARG A 218 6.76 -4.51 5.90
N PRO A 219 6.56 -5.71 6.46
CA PRO A 219 7.60 -6.75 6.48
C PRO A 219 8.11 -7.19 5.10
N GLN A 220 7.28 -7.09 4.05
CA GLN A 220 7.67 -7.43 2.67
C GLN A 220 8.14 -6.24 1.81
N ALA A 221 8.09 -5.00 2.32
CA ALA A 221 8.55 -3.82 1.59
C ALA A 221 9.99 -3.43 2.00
N ASN A 222 10.62 -2.54 1.23
CA ASN A 222 11.91 -1.93 1.59
C ASN A 222 11.83 -0.39 1.52
N TYR A 223 12.37 0.30 2.53
CA TYR A 223 12.31 1.76 2.63
C TYR A 223 13.03 2.44 1.46
N GLN A 224 14.28 2.05 1.21
CA GLN A 224 15.08 2.60 0.12
C GLN A 224 14.43 2.35 -1.24
N ARG A 225 13.88 1.15 -1.45
CA ARG A 225 13.12 0.84 -2.67
C ARG A 225 11.94 1.77 -2.88
N SER A 226 11.19 2.09 -1.82
CA SER A 226 10.07 3.02 -1.91
C SER A 226 10.52 4.44 -2.27
N LEU A 227 11.66 4.89 -1.73
CA LEU A 227 12.28 6.15 -2.14
C LEU A 227 12.78 6.10 -3.60
N ASP A 228 13.34 4.98 -4.04
CA ASP A 228 13.81 4.80 -5.41
C ASP A 228 12.65 4.87 -6.41
N VAL A 229 11.51 4.24 -6.12
CA VAL A 229 10.29 4.30 -6.95
C VAL A 229 9.80 5.75 -7.12
N LEU A 230 9.77 6.53 -6.03
CA LEU A 230 9.41 7.95 -6.07
C LEU A 230 10.42 8.77 -6.88
N ARG A 231 11.72 8.51 -6.70
CA ARG A 231 12.78 9.19 -7.47
C ARG A 231 12.65 8.92 -8.95
N TRP A 232 12.37 7.67 -9.34
CA TRP A 232 12.18 7.28 -10.74
C TRP A 232 10.96 7.96 -11.37
N ALA A 233 9.86 8.10 -10.62
CA ALA A 233 8.70 8.84 -11.08
C ALA A 233 9.01 10.34 -11.29
N LYS A 234 9.79 10.93 -10.38
CA LYS A 234 10.24 12.32 -10.51
C LYS A 234 11.16 12.51 -11.73
N GLU A 235 12.12 11.60 -11.93
CA GLU A 235 13.00 11.58 -13.10
C GLU A 235 12.22 11.44 -14.41
N ALA A 236 11.10 10.72 -14.40
CA ALA A 236 10.17 10.60 -15.53
C ALA A 236 9.29 11.86 -15.75
N GLY A 237 9.46 12.90 -14.93
CA GLY A 237 8.76 14.17 -15.05
C GLY A 237 7.29 14.11 -14.60
N LEU A 238 6.96 13.21 -13.68
CA LEU A 238 5.64 13.14 -13.06
C LEU A 238 5.59 13.96 -11.76
N LYS A 239 4.39 14.44 -11.41
CA LYS A 239 4.13 14.97 -10.07
C LYS A 239 4.11 13.81 -9.09
N THR A 240 4.91 13.90 -8.04
CA THR A 240 5.14 12.80 -7.10
C THR A 240 4.47 13.06 -5.76
N LYS A 241 3.87 12.02 -5.21
CA LYS A 241 3.18 12.07 -3.92
C LYS A 241 3.58 10.90 -3.04
N SER A 242 3.64 11.15 -1.74
CA SER A 242 3.81 10.08 -0.76
C SER A 242 3.05 10.41 0.52
N GLY A 243 2.93 9.40 1.38
CA GLY A 243 2.21 9.50 2.63
C GLY A 243 2.87 8.72 3.73
N ILE A 244 2.67 9.21 4.95
CA ILE A 244 3.00 8.51 6.19
C ILE A 244 1.79 8.48 7.12
N MET A 245 1.76 7.45 7.96
CA MET A 245 0.88 7.37 9.10
C MET A 245 1.67 7.61 10.39
N VAL A 246 1.14 8.47 11.24
CA VAL A 246 1.69 8.74 12.58
C VAL A 246 0.87 8.06 13.67
N GLY A 247 1.48 7.81 14.82
CA GLY A 247 0.93 7.04 15.93
C GLY A 247 1.32 5.56 15.94
N LEU A 248 2.36 5.16 15.19
CA LEU A 248 2.91 3.80 15.13
C LEU A 248 4.16 3.62 16.01
N GLY A 249 4.57 4.68 16.71
CA GLY A 249 5.71 4.71 17.63
C GLY A 249 6.96 5.38 17.04
N GLU A 250 6.79 6.14 15.96
CA GLU A 250 7.80 7.03 15.40
C GLU A 250 8.05 8.23 16.33
N THR A 251 9.26 8.77 16.30
CA THR A 251 9.61 10.01 16.99
C THR A 251 9.56 11.19 16.03
N ASP A 252 9.49 12.40 16.57
CA ASP A 252 9.43 13.62 15.76
C ASP A 252 10.67 13.79 14.89
N ASP A 253 11.86 13.55 15.45
CA ASP A 253 13.11 13.63 14.69
C ASP A 253 13.15 12.62 13.52
N GLU A 254 12.56 11.44 13.68
CA GLU A 254 12.46 10.45 12.60
C GLU A 254 11.49 10.89 11.50
N VAL A 255 10.38 11.55 11.86
CA VAL A 255 9.45 12.13 10.88
C VAL A 255 10.12 13.27 10.12
N LEU A 256 10.87 14.12 10.81
CA LEU A 256 11.63 15.22 10.19
C LEU A 256 12.74 14.72 9.27
N ALA A 257 13.46 13.67 9.66
CA ALA A 257 14.47 13.03 8.80
C ALA A 257 13.83 12.41 7.55
N LEU A 258 12.66 11.80 7.67
CA LEU A 258 11.91 11.30 6.52
C LEU A 258 11.45 12.44 5.59
N MET A 259 11.07 13.60 6.14
CA MET A 259 10.81 14.79 5.31
C MET A 259 12.05 15.22 4.53
N ASP A 260 13.24 15.13 5.13
CA ASP A 260 14.50 15.43 4.43
C ASP A 260 14.76 14.46 3.28
N ASP A 261 14.43 13.17 3.42
CA ASP A 261 14.48 12.21 2.32
C ASP A 261 13.52 12.59 1.18
N PHE A 262 12.32 13.07 1.51
CA PHE A 262 11.35 13.54 0.52
C PHE A 262 11.80 14.81 -0.20
N VAL A 263 12.40 15.76 0.52
CA VAL A 263 12.98 16.97 -0.06
C VAL A 263 14.14 16.62 -0.99
N ALA A 264 14.98 15.66 -0.63
CA ALA A 264 16.08 15.20 -1.47
C ALA A 264 15.60 14.58 -2.81
N ILE A 265 14.41 13.97 -2.82
CA ILE A 265 13.76 13.48 -4.05
C ILE A 265 13.10 14.62 -4.85
N GLY A 266 12.76 15.73 -4.19
CA GLY A 266 11.93 16.78 -4.76
C GLY A 266 10.45 16.40 -4.78
N LEU A 267 9.96 15.73 -3.73
CA LEU A 267 8.56 15.32 -3.61
C LEU A 267 7.61 16.52 -3.69
N ASP A 268 6.56 16.41 -4.50
CA ASP A 268 5.61 17.51 -4.71
C ASP A 268 4.54 17.57 -3.62
N VAL A 269 4.02 16.41 -3.20
CA VAL A 269 2.90 16.33 -2.26
C VAL A 269 3.18 15.30 -1.16
N MET A 270 3.05 15.71 0.09
CA MET A 270 3.11 14.82 1.26
C MET A 270 1.76 14.76 1.97
N THR A 271 1.36 13.55 2.36
CA THR A 271 0.17 13.34 3.20
C THR A 271 0.57 12.77 4.57
N ILE A 272 -0.01 13.30 5.65
CA ILE A 272 0.27 12.85 7.03
C ILE A 272 -1.05 12.61 7.74
N GLY A 273 -1.33 11.34 8.06
CA GLY A 273 -2.58 10.92 8.69
C GLY A 273 -2.36 10.16 10.00
N GLN A 274 -3.36 10.15 10.88
CA GLN A 274 -3.34 9.26 12.05
C GLN A 274 -3.51 7.81 11.61
N TYR A 275 -2.64 6.92 12.12
CA TYR A 275 -2.86 5.49 12.07
C TYR A 275 -4.10 5.13 12.90
N LEU A 276 -5.08 4.50 12.25
CA LEU A 276 -6.25 3.95 12.92
C LEU A 276 -6.22 2.43 12.77
N GLN A 277 -6.12 1.73 13.90
CA GLN A 277 -6.09 0.27 13.95
C GLN A 277 -7.39 -0.33 13.36
N PRO A 278 -7.33 -1.14 12.28
CA PRO A 278 -8.52 -1.73 11.68
C PRO A 278 -9.20 -2.76 12.58
N THR A 279 -8.40 -3.68 13.15
CA THR A 279 -8.87 -4.71 14.08
C THR A 279 -7.81 -4.96 15.16
N LYS A 280 -8.18 -5.65 16.24
CA LYS A 280 -7.26 -6.00 17.34
C LYS A 280 -6.07 -6.88 16.93
N MET A 281 -6.11 -7.48 15.73
CA MET A 281 -5.03 -8.30 15.17
C MET A 281 -3.96 -7.46 14.44
N HIS A 282 -4.26 -6.20 14.15
CA HIS A 282 -3.33 -5.27 13.50
C HIS A 282 -2.46 -4.58 14.56
N LEU A 283 -1.44 -3.86 14.09
CA LEU A 283 -0.54 -3.12 14.96
C LEU A 283 -1.30 -2.23 15.96
N PRO A 284 -0.82 -2.14 17.21
CA PRO A 284 -1.40 -1.25 18.20
C PRO A 284 -1.21 0.21 17.78
N VAL A 285 -2.14 1.07 18.18
CA VAL A 285 -1.91 2.52 18.15
C VAL A 285 -1.02 2.86 19.36
N GLU A 286 0.17 3.38 19.11
CA GLU A 286 1.11 3.79 20.16
C GLU A 286 0.74 5.19 20.69
N GLU A 287 0.30 6.09 19.80
CA GLU A 287 -0.10 7.46 20.14
C GLU A 287 -1.28 7.94 19.27
N PHE A 288 -2.24 8.64 19.91
CA PHE A 288 -3.21 9.46 19.18
C PHE A 288 -2.68 10.90 19.10
N VAL A 289 -2.08 11.23 17.97
CA VAL A 289 -1.42 12.51 17.73
C VAL A 289 -2.46 13.65 17.78
N HIS A 290 -2.11 14.71 18.51
CA HIS A 290 -2.97 15.88 18.66
C HIS A 290 -3.03 16.70 17.34
N PRO A 291 -4.17 17.31 16.97
CA PRO A 291 -4.30 18.13 15.75
C PRO A 291 -3.25 19.23 15.61
N ASP A 292 -2.77 19.79 16.72
CA ASP A 292 -1.73 20.83 16.71
C ASP A 292 -0.40 20.32 16.16
N LYS A 293 -0.07 19.05 16.43
CA LYS A 293 1.14 18.40 15.92
C LYS A 293 1.05 18.15 14.42
N PHE A 294 -0.13 17.83 13.90
CA PHE A 294 -0.36 17.78 12.45
C PHE A 294 -0.17 19.15 11.78
N ARG A 295 -0.65 20.24 12.39
CA ARG A 295 -0.41 21.60 11.88
C ARG A 295 1.08 21.93 11.88
N TRP A 296 1.78 21.59 12.94
CA TRP A 296 3.23 21.74 13.02
C TRP A 296 3.97 20.93 11.93
N TYR A 297 3.60 19.66 11.70
CA TYR A 297 4.19 18.88 10.61
C TYR A 297 3.98 19.51 9.23
N LYS A 298 2.82 20.12 8.99
CA LYS A 298 2.54 20.85 7.75
C LYS A 298 3.50 22.04 7.58
N GLU A 299 3.56 22.90 8.59
CA GLU A 299 4.42 24.09 8.58
C GLU A 299 5.90 23.72 8.35
N VAL A 300 6.38 22.67 9.03
CA VAL A 300 7.77 22.23 8.90
C VAL A 300 8.04 21.58 7.53
N GLY A 301 7.14 20.73 7.04
CA GLY A 301 7.31 20.07 5.74
C GLY A 301 7.33 21.08 4.58
N GLU A 302 6.43 22.05 4.60
CA GLU A 302 6.40 23.15 3.61
C GLU A 302 7.64 24.04 3.73
N ALA A 303 8.06 24.39 4.95
CA ALA A 303 9.27 25.18 5.18
C ALA A 303 10.57 24.47 4.76
N LYS A 304 10.62 23.13 4.83
CA LYS A 304 11.75 22.32 4.34
C LYS A 304 11.81 22.25 2.81
N GLY A 305 10.71 22.55 2.10
CA GLY A 305 10.67 22.63 0.63
C GLY A 305 9.77 21.60 -0.05
N ILE A 306 8.90 20.90 0.67
CA ILE A 306 7.85 20.06 0.06
C ILE A 306 6.76 20.98 -0.50
N GLY A 307 6.36 20.77 -1.75
CA GLY A 307 5.46 21.69 -2.46
C GLY A 307 4.08 21.86 -1.81
N HIS A 308 3.48 20.77 -1.33
CA HIS A 308 2.23 20.77 -0.58
C HIS A 308 2.23 19.70 0.50
N VAL A 309 1.81 20.07 1.72
CA VAL A 309 1.63 19.11 2.81
C VAL A 309 0.19 19.11 3.30
N GLU A 310 -0.50 17.99 3.07
CA GLU A 310 -1.82 17.73 3.63
C GLU A 310 -1.67 16.91 4.90
N SER A 311 -2.02 17.48 6.05
CA SER A 311 -1.67 16.93 7.36
C SER A 311 -2.82 17.10 8.33
N GLY A 312 -3.34 15.99 8.82
CA GLY A 312 -4.45 16.00 9.76
C GLY A 312 -4.85 14.61 10.24
N PRO A 313 -5.59 14.52 11.36
CA PRO A 313 -5.92 13.23 11.96
C PRO A 313 -6.69 12.28 11.03
N LEU A 314 -7.53 12.83 10.15
CA LEU A 314 -8.37 12.06 9.23
C LEU A 314 -7.81 12.02 7.81
N VAL A 315 -6.66 12.65 7.56
CA VAL A 315 -6.02 12.64 6.24
C VAL A 315 -5.70 11.20 5.83
N ARG A 316 -5.92 10.95 4.56
CA ARG A 316 -5.59 9.71 3.85
C ARG A 316 -4.89 10.09 2.56
N SER A 317 -4.14 9.17 1.98
CA SER A 317 -3.42 9.44 0.73
C SER A 317 -4.33 9.97 -0.38
N SER A 318 -5.59 9.52 -0.46
CA SER A 318 -6.55 10.00 -1.46
C SER A 318 -7.50 11.12 -0.98
N TYR A 319 -7.30 11.66 0.23
CA TYR A 319 -8.11 12.76 0.74
C TYR A 319 -7.73 14.06 0.04
N HIS A 320 -8.74 14.82 -0.43
CA HIS A 320 -8.58 16.05 -1.23
C HIS A 320 -7.61 15.94 -2.42
N ALA A 321 -7.47 14.72 -2.99
CA ALA A 321 -6.56 14.47 -4.11
C ALA A 321 -6.81 15.37 -5.32
N GLU A 322 -8.05 15.80 -5.54
CA GLU A 322 -8.42 16.73 -6.61
C GLU A 322 -7.77 18.11 -6.49
N ARG A 323 -7.33 18.50 -5.29
CA ARG A 323 -6.64 19.77 -5.03
C ARG A 323 -5.14 19.68 -5.27
N HIS A 324 -4.64 18.47 -5.47
CA HIS A 324 -3.22 18.19 -5.64
C HIS A 324 -2.81 18.07 -7.11
N VAL A 325 -3.75 18.18 -8.05
CA VAL A 325 -3.46 18.18 -9.51
C VAL A 325 -2.70 19.44 -9.88
#